data_AF-A0A0M7BEY5-F1
#
_entry.id   AF-A0A0M7BEY5-F1
#
_cell.length_a   1.000
_cell.length_b   1.000
_cell.length_c   1.000
_cell.angle_alpha   90.00
_cell.angle_beta   90.00
_cell.angle_gamma   90.00
#
_symmetry.space_group_name_H-M   'P 1'
#
loop_
_entity.id
_entity.type
_entity.pdbx_description
1 polymer ?
#
loop_
_entity_poly.entity_id
_entity_poly.type
_entity_poly.pdbx_seq_one_letter_code
_entity_poly.pdbx_strand_id
1 'polypeptide(L)'
;MKSSACSPRVVPASRFLSNEDGSMSIEAVLVLPLLCFLFMAGFSYFDGYRRDATMSKATYAVADLLSRRRDVVRPFDLEGLENIYETMVFSTEEETYMRFTEIERVPDADGGLQITWSYATDGQKAMSDRALDLLKGRIPRFDIGKRVLLVQAYTIDQPDFRVFLPDRIVDTIHLVSARYERCIAFSPTGDDPDGCVLAGGSGSGSGTTDEPLSGIDS
;
A
#
# COMPACT_ATOMS: atom_id res chain seq x y z
N MET A 1 -76.18 -40.33 -27.67
CA MET A 1 -75.51 -39.00 -27.60
C MET A 1 -74.02 -39.27 -27.45
N LYS A 2 -73.20 -39.00 -28.49
CA LYS A 2 -71.73 -39.20 -28.45
C LYS A 2 -71.09 -37.89 -28.00
N SER A 3 -70.39 -37.92 -26.88
CA SER A 3 -69.59 -36.79 -26.38
C SER A 3 -68.24 -36.80 -27.09
N SER A 4 -67.95 -35.75 -27.86
CA SER A 4 -66.64 -35.52 -28.48
C SER A 4 -65.76 -34.73 -27.52
N ALA A 5 -64.67 -35.33 -27.06
CA ALA A 5 -63.67 -34.66 -26.24
C ALA A 5 -62.75 -33.80 -27.12
N CYS A 6 -62.60 -32.53 -26.74
CA CYS A 6 -61.62 -31.60 -27.31
C CYS A 6 -60.25 -31.87 -26.67
N SER A 7 -59.24 -32.21 -27.46
CA SER A 7 -57.87 -32.44 -26.99
C SER A 7 -57.09 -31.10 -26.97
N PRO A 8 -56.45 -30.71 -25.85
CA PRO A 8 -55.59 -29.55 -25.83
C PRO A 8 -54.32 -29.83 -26.66
N ARG A 9 -54.06 -28.97 -27.65
CA ARG A 9 -52.87 -29.07 -28.49
C ARG A 9 -51.70 -28.42 -27.76
N VAL A 10 -50.89 -29.25 -27.09
CA VAL A 10 -49.66 -28.79 -26.43
C VAL A 10 -48.65 -28.45 -27.53
N VAL A 11 -48.37 -27.16 -27.71
CA VAL A 11 -47.33 -26.72 -28.65
C VAL A 11 -45.99 -26.92 -27.96
N PRO A 12 -45.05 -27.69 -28.55
CA PRO A 12 -43.76 -27.94 -27.93
C PRO A 12 -42.94 -26.63 -27.86
N ALA A 13 -42.34 -26.35 -26.70
CA ALA A 13 -41.50 -25.17 -26.45
C ALA A 13 -40.35 -25.02 -27.48
N SER A 14 -39.96 -26.10 -28.15
CA SER A 14 -38.99 -26.08 -29.25
C SER A 14 -39.42 -25.23 -30.44
N ARG A 15 -40.73 -25.09 -30.72
CA ARG A 15 -41.21 -24.18 -31.78
C ARG A 15 -41.19 -22.72 -31.34
N PHE A 16 -41.23 -22.45 -30.04
CA PHE A 16 -41.07 -21.10 -29.49
C PHE A 16 -39.59 -20.68 -29.47
N LEU A 17 -38.68 -21.63 -29.22
CA LEU A 17 -37.23 -21.44 -29.29
C LEU A 17 -36.67 -21.27 -30.72
N SER A 18 -37.41 -21.73 -31.74
CA SER A 18 -36.99 -21.71 -33.15
C SER A 18 -37.60 -20.54 -33.95
N ASN A 19 -38.35 -19.64 -33.31
CA ASN A 19 -39.08 -18.58 -34.01
C ASN A 19 -38.29 -17.26 -33.96
N GLU A 20 -37.56 -16.96 -35.04
CA GLU A 20 -36.64 -15.82 -35.13
C GLU A 20 -37.28 -14.54 -35.71
N ASP A 21 -38.54 -14.61 -36.17
CA ASP A 21 -39.21 -13.57 -36.98
C ASP A 21 -39.59 -12.28 -36.21
N GLY A 22 -39.40 -12.24 -34.88
CA GLY A 22 -39.59 -11.05 -34.03
C GLY A 22 -38.36 -10.65 -33.20
N SER A 23 -37.21 -11.29 -33.46
CA SER A 23 -36.07 -11.34 -32.53
C SER A 23 -35.28 -10.03 -32.43
N MET A 24 -35.13 -9.28 -33.52
CA MET A 24 -34.10 -8.22 -33.55
C MET A 24 -34.39 -7.05 -32.59
N SER A 25 -35.66 -6.66 -32.40
CA SER A 25 -36.02 -5.58 -31.49
C SER A 25 -36.04 -6.00 -30.02
N ILE A 26 -36.52 -7.21 -29.71
CA ILE A 26 -36.56 -7.71 -28.33
C ILE A 26 -35.14 -8.04 -27.82
N GLU A 27 -34.30 -8.60 -28.69
CA GLU A 27 -32.90 -8.87 -28.41
C GLU A 27 -32.13 -7.58 -28.14
N ALA A 28 -32.33 -6.54 -28.96
CA ALA A 28 -31.71 -5.24 -28.73
C ALA A 28 -32.12 -4.60 -27.39
N VAL A 29 -33.40 -4.71 -27.00
CA VAL A 29 -33.90 -4.18 -25.71
C VAL A 29 -33.29 -4.89 -24.51
N LEU A 30 -32.87 -6.16 -24.64
CA LEU A 30 -32.21 -6.91 -23.57
C LEU A 30 -30.69 -6.76 -23.58
N VAL A 31 -30.07 -6.74 -24.76
CA VAL A 31 -28.61 -6.66 -24.92
C VAL A 31 -28.09 -5.24 -24.64
N LEU A 32 -28.82 -4.20 -25.04
CA LEU A 32 -28.42 -2.81 -24.82
C LEU A 32 -28.18 -2.48 -23.33
N PRO A 33 -29.12 -2.70 -22.39
CA PRO A 33 -28.89 -2.41 -20.98
C PRO A 33 -27.75 -3.27 -20.41
N LEU A 34 -27.64 -4.55 -20.80
CA LEU A 34 -26.54 -5.41 -20.40
C LEU A 34 -25.18 -4.83 -20.84
N LEU A 35 -25.09 -4.34 -22.08
CA LEU A 35 -23.89 -3.68 -22.61
C LEU A 35 -23.57 -2.40 -21.82
N CYS A 36 -24.58 -1.59 -21.50
CA CYS A 36 -24.41 -0.41 -20.66
C CYS A 36 -23.87 -0.77 -19.26
N PHE A 37 -24.42 -1.80 -18.63
CA PHE A 37 -23.92 -2.30 -17.33
C PHE A 37 -22.47 -2.77 -17.43
N LEU A 38 -22.12 -3.56 -18.45
CA LEU A 38 -20.75 -4.04 -18.66
C LEU A 38 -19.78 -2.89 -18.92
N PHE A 39 -20.19 -1.88 -19.69
CA PHE A 39 -19.39 -0.70 -19.96
C PHE A 39 -19.14 0.11 -18.68
N MET A 40 -20.19 0.36 -17.88
CA MET A 40 -20.06 1.09 -16.60
C MET A 40 -19.17 0.34 -15.61
N ALA A 41 -19.34 -0.99 -15.49
CA ALA A 41 -18.52 -1.81 -14.63
C ALA A 41 -17.05 -1.80 -15.07
N GLY A 42 -16.79 -1.96 -16.37
CA GLY A 42 -15.43 -1.92 -16.93
C GLY A 42 -14.76 -0.55 -16.76
N PHE A 43 -15.51 0.53 -16.98
CA PHE A 43 -15.02 1.90 -16.76
C PHE A 43 -14.64 2.11 -15.29
N SER A 44 -15.53 1.78 -14.35
CA SER A 44 -15.29 1.92 -12.91
C SER A 44 -14.06 1.13 -12.46
N TYR A 45 -13.93 -0.12 -12.93
CA TYR A 45 -12.76 -0.96 -12.64
C TYR A 45 -11.45 -0.36 -13.16
N PHE A 46 -11.43 0.10 -14.42
CA PHE A 46 -10.22 0.69 -15.01
C PHE A 46 -9.81 1.97 -14.27
N ASP A 47 -10.79 2.78 -13.89
CA ASP A 47 -10.56 4.02 -13.16
C ASP A 47 -9.99 3.76 -11.74
N GLY A 48 -10.56 2.80 -11.00
CA GLY A 48 -10.01 2.34 -9.72
C GLY A 48 -8.58 1.79 -9.86
N TYR A 49 -8.33 0.94 -10.86
CA TYR A 49 -6.98 0.42 -11.13
C TYR A 49 -5.97 1.53 -11.45
N ARG A 50 -6.38 2.55 -12.22
CA ARG A 50 -5.53 3.70 -12.56
C ARG A 50 -5.16 4.49 -11.30
N ARG A 51 -6.08 4.68 -10.36
CA ARG A 51 -5.82 5.33 -9.06
C ARG A 51 -4.82 4.52 -8.22
N ASP A 52 -5.07 3.21 -8.04
CA ASP A 52 -4.16 2.32 -7.31
C ASP A 52 -2.74 2.32 -7.88
N ALA A 53 -2.63 2.27 -9.22
CA ALA A 53 -1.35 2.33 -9.91
C ALA A 53 -0.64 3.69 -9.71
N THR A 54 -1.39 4.78 -9.62
CA THR A 54 -0.85 6.12 -9.38
C THR A 54 -0.34 6.26 -7.95
N MET A 55 -1.13 5.81 -6.97
CA MET A 55 -0.75 5.78 -5.55
C MET A 55 0.51 4.95 -5.35
N SER A 56 0.57 3.73 -5.91
CA SER A 56 1.77 2.89 -5.84
C SER A 56 3.02 3.58 -6.42
N LYS A 57 2.90 4.19 -7.60
CA LYS A 57 4.02 4.91 -8.22
C LYS A 57 4.48 6.11 -7.40
N ALA A 58 3.54 6.84 -6.80
CA ALA A 58 3.85 7.99 -5.94
C ALA A 58 4.59 7.54 -4.67
N THR A 59 4.13 6.48 -4.01
CA THR A 59 4.83 5.91 -2.85
C THR A 59 6.24 5.42 -3.23
N TYR A 60 6.42 4.79 -4.39
CA TYR A 60 7.74 4.41 -4.88
C TYR A 60 8.65 5.62 -5.12
N ALA A 61 8.12 6.70 -5.69
CA ALA A 61 8.88 7.92 -5.94
C ALA A 61 9.37 8.54 -4.63
N VAL A 62 8.49 8.65 -3.63
CA VAL A 62 8.86 9.11 -2.28
C VAL A 62 9.92 8.21 -1.64
N ALA A 63 9.75 6.89 -1.75
CA ALA A 63 10.72 5.94 -1.20
C ALA A 63 12.10 6.09 -1.87
N ASP A 64 12.15 6.29 -3.19
CA ASP A 64 13.41 6.55 -3.91
C ASP A 64 14.05 7.89 -3.51
N LEU A 65 13.26 8.95 -3.32
CA LEU A 65 13.76 10.23 -2.81
C LEU A 65 14.41 10.06 -1.44
N LEU A 66 13.73 9.37 -0.53
CA LEU A 66 14.21 9.17 0.84
C LEU A 66 15.43 8.22 0.89
N SER A 67 15.49 7.20 0.02
CA SER A 67 16.63 6.28 -0.06
C SER A 67 17.96 6.96 -0.43
N ARG A 68 17.89 8.12 -1.08
CA ARG A 68 19.06 8.89 -1.55
C ARG A 68 19.47 10.00 -0.60
N ARG A 69 18.70 10.24 0.47
CA ARG A 69 19.03 11.22 1.51
C ARG A 69 20.33 10.79 2.21
N ARG A 70 21.17 11.77 2.58
CA ARG A 70 22.45 11.55 3.28
C ARG A 70 22.53 12.29 4.61
N ASP A 71 21.83 13.42 4.68
CA ASP A 71 21.69 14.24 5.86
C ASP A 71 20.59 13.72 6.79
N VAL A 72 20.62 14.21 8.03
CA VAL A 72 19.63 13.87 9.06
C VAL A 72 18.25 14.34 8.62
N VAL A 73 17.30 13.41 8.57
CA VAL A 73 15.90 13.65 8.27
C VAL A 73 15.20 14.18 9.51
N ARG A 74 14.42 15.25 9.35
CA ARG A 74 13.61 15.84 10.41
C ARG A 74 12.12 15.68 10.10
N PRO A 75 11.22 15.85 11.09
CA PRO A 75 9.78 15.75 10.88
C PRO A 75 9.28 16.56 9.69
N PHE A 76 9.68 17.83 9.56
CA PHE A 76 9.25 18.67 8.43
C PHE A 76 9.73 18.16 7.07
N ASP A 77 10.86 17.44 6.99
CA ASP A 77 11.32 16.85 5.73
C ASP A 77 10.36 15.73 5.31
N LEU A 78 9.84 14.96 6.27
CA LEU A 78 8.88 13.87 6.04
C LEU A 78 7.48 14.38 5.71
N GLU A 79 7.02 15.45 6.38
CA GLU A 79 5.78 16.16 6.00
C GLU A 79 5.89 16.74 4.58
N GLY A 80 7.06 17.28 4.22
CA GLY A 80 7.31 17.75 2.85
C GLY A 80 7.23 16.64 1.79
N LEU A 81 7.64 15.41 2.15
CA LEU A 81 7.50 14.26 1.26
C LEU A 81 6.04 13.81 1.11
N GLU A 82 5.22 13.93 2.15
CA GLU A 82 3.77 13.72 2.04
C GLU A 82 3.15 14.74 1.10
N ASN A 83 3.46 16.03 1.22
CA ASN A 83 2.92 17.03 0.30
C ASN A 83 3.24 16.71 -1.18
N ILE A 84 4.45 16.19 -1.43
CA ILE A 84 4.84 15.70 -2.75
C ILE A 84 3.97 14.50 -3.18
N TYR A 85 3.73 13.55 -2.28
CA TYR A 85 2.85 12.41 -2.55
C TYR A 85 1.42 12.86 -2.87
N GLU A 86 0.82 13.72 -2.05
CA GLU A 86 -0.52 14.27 -2.25
C GLU A 86 -0.65 14.96 -3.61
N THR A 87 0.38 15.72 -3.99
CA THR A 87 0.45 16.38 -5.30
C THR A 87 0.48 15.36 -6.44
N MET A 88 1.18 14.24 -6.29
CA MET A 88 1.26 13.19 -7.33
C MET A 88 -0.03 12.39 -7.49
N VAL A 89 -0.74 12.15 -6.39
CA VAL A 89 -1.99 11.36 -6.42
C VAL A 89 -3.23 12.23 -6.68
N PHE A 90 -3.05 13.55 -6.81
CA PHE A 90 -4.14 14.53 -6.92
C PHE A 90 -5.14 14.39 -5.75
N SER A 91 -4.63 14.16 -4.54
CA SER A 91 -5.49 14.10 -3.36
C SER A 91 -6.11 15.47 -3.15
N THR A 92 -7.44 15.53 -3.16
CA THR A 92 -8.20 16.74 -2.84
C THR A 92 -8.72 16.76 -1.41
N GLU A 93 -8.58 15.65 -0.68
CA GLU A 93 -9.02 15.51 0.71
C GLU A 93 -7.82 15.41 1.65
N GLU A 94 -7.91 16.07 2.81
CA GLU A 94 -6.92 16.13 3.90
C GLU A 94 -6.77 14.79 4.66
N GLU A 95 -7.18 13.67 4.07
CA GLU A 95 -7.20 12.35 4.71
C GLU A 95 -6.21 11.38 4.05
N THR A 96 -5.08 11.91 3.59
CA THR A 96 -3.91 11.12 3.15
C THR A 96 -2.80 11.28 4.18
N TYR A 97 -2.15 10.19 4.52
CA TYR A 97 -0.95 10.27 5.35
C TYR A 97 0.06 9.20 4.95
N MET A 98 1.32 9.44 5.29
CA MET A 98 2.40 8.49 5.08
C MET A 98 3.06 8.11 6.39
N ARG A 99 3.52 6.86 6.47
CA ARG A 99 4.29 6.35 7.59
C ARG A 99 5.65 5.87 7.09
N PHE A 100 6.69 6.40 7.71
CA PHE A 100 8.08 6.06 7.44
C PHE A 100 8.61 5.30 8.64
N THR A 101 9.17 4.10 8.43
CA THR A 101 9.68 3.27 9.52
C THR A 101 10.98 2.63 9.08
N GLU A 102 12.07 2.90 9.78
CA GLU A 102 13.30 2.12 9.60
C GLU A 102 13.22 0.85 10.46
N ILE A 103 13.43 -0.29 9.83
CA ILE A 103 13.46 -1.59 10.50
C ILE A 103 14.83 -2.26 10.33
N GLU A 104 15.31 -2.88 11.40
CA GLU A 104 16.54 -3.68 11.42
C GLU A 104 16.22 -5.16 11.61
N ARG A 105 16.95 -6.04 10.92
CA ARG A 105 16.89 -7.47 11.18
C ARG A 105 17.80 -7.82 12.35
N VAL A 106 17.25 -8.35 13.43
CA VAL A 106 18.00 -8.78 14.61
C VAL A 106 18.22 -10.30 14.62
N PRO A 107 19.32 -10.78 15.24
CA PRO A 107 19.56 -12.21 15.43
C PRO A 107 18.61 -12.75 16.51
N ASP A 108 17.42 -13.17 16.09
CA ASP A 108 16.43 -13.84 16.94
C ASP A 108 15.95 -15.14 16.27
N ALA A 109 15.50 -16.11 17.07
CA ALA A 109 15.10 -17.45 16.62
C ALA A 109 14.02 -17.41 15.53
N ASP A 110 13.12 -16.43 15.60
CA ASP A 110 12.03 -16.23 14.62
C ASP A 110 12.37 -15.22 13.53
N GLY A 111 13.64 -14.80 13.43
CA GLY A 111 14.06 -13.77 12.51
C GLY A 111 13.46 -12.41 12.84
N GLY A 112 13.60 -11.98 14.09
CA GLY A 112 13.06 -10.73 14.63
C GLY A 112 13.34 -9.50 13.75
N LEU A 113 12.33 -8.65 13.66
CA LEU A 113 12.42 -7.31 13.08
C LEU A 113 12.29 -6.33 14.24
N GLN A 114 13.17 -5.35 14.31
CA GLN A 114 13.13 -4.30 15.31
C GLN A 114 12.91 -2.95 14.62
N ILE A 115 12.04 -2.12 15.19
CA ILE A 115 11.87 -0.74 14.74
C ILE A 115 13.03 0.09 15.29
N THR A 116 13.79 0.74 14.41
CA THR A 116 14.82 1.70 14.82
C THR A 116 14.20 3.05 15.13
N TRP A 117 13.38 3.55 14.20
CA TRP A 117 12.57 4.74 14.38
C TRP A 117 11.35 4.65 13.48
N SER A 118 10.30 5.40 13.84
CA SER A 118 9.09 5.49 13.03
C SER A 118 8.47 6.87 13.18
N TYR A 119 8.00 7.40 12.06
CA TYR A 119 7.29 8.67 11.98
C TYR A 119 6.09 8.53 11.06
N ALA A 120 4.95 9.09 11.46
CA ALA A 120 3.77 9.18 10.62
C ALA A 120 3.37 10.65 10.49
N THR A 121 2.98 11.05 9.29
CA THR A 121 2.50 12.40 8.99
C THR A 121 1.08 12.61 9.49
N ASP A 122 0.59 13.85 9.41
CA ASP A 122 -0.78 14.23 9.79
C ASP A 122 -1.19 13.80 11.22
N GLY A 123 -0.23 13.83 12.16
CA GLY A 123 -0.46 13.47 13.56
C GLY A 123 -0.85 12.00 13.81
N GLN A 124 -0.71 11.15 12.79
CA GLN A 124 -1.03 9.74 12.91
C GLN A 124 -0.03 9.00 13.82
N LYS A 125 -0.42 7.82 14.27
CA LYS A 125 0.45 7.03 15.15
C LYS A 125 1.62 6.42 14.38
N ALA A 126 2.82 6.58 14.93
CA ALA A 126 4.02 5.86 14.53
C ALA A 126 3.84 4.33 14.63
N MET A 127 4.69 3.59 13.93
CA MET A 127 4.66 2.13 13.91
C MET A 127 4.89 1.56 15.31
N SER A 128 4.16 0.49 15.65
CA SER A 128 4.33 -0.27 16.89
C SER A 128 4.79 -1.68 16.57
N ASP A 129 5.46 -2.35 17.51
CA ASP A 129 5.96 -3.72 17.32
C ASP A 129 4.81 -4.69 16.95
N ARG A 130 3.65 -4.55 17.60
CA ARG A 130 2.46 -5.34 17.27
C ARG A 130 2.01 -5.14 15.83
N ALA A 131 2.08 -3.93 15.30
CA ALA A 131 1.71 -3.64 13.91
C ALA A 131 2.77 -4.19 12.92
N LEU A 132 4.05 -4.14 13.30
CA LEU A 132 5.13 -4.72 12.53
C LEU A 132 5.01 -6.25 12.43
N ASP A 133 4.62 -6.92 13.52
CA ASP A 133 4.39 -8.37 13.53
C ASP A 133 3.31 -8.80 12.53
N LEU A 134 2.23 -8.01 12.40
CA LEU A 134 1.18 -8.26 11.41
C LEU A 134 1.68 -8.09 9.97
N LEU A 135 2.70 -7.26 9.76
CA LEU A 135 3.31 -7.00 8.46
C LEU A 135 4.44 -7.97 8.09
N LYS A 136 4.94 -8.75 9.06
CA LYS A 136 6.10 -9.65 8.89
C LYS A 136 5.97 -10.59 7.69
N GLY A 137 4.75 -11.04 7.34
CA GLY A 137 4.49 -11.87 6.17
C GLY A 137 4.62 -11.18 4.81
N ARG A 138 4.51 -9.84 4.75
CA ARG A 138 4.69 -9.02 3.54
C ARG A 138 6.14 -8.55 3.35
N ILE A 139 6.97 -8.65 4.40
CA ILE A 139 8.35 -8.20 4.41
C ILE A 139 9.25 -9.36 3.94
N PRO A 140 10.01 -9.20 2.84
CA PRO A 140 10.98 -10.20 2.42
C PRO A 140 12.05 -10.40 3.50
N ARG A 141 12.60 -11.62 3.63
CA ARG A 141 13.73 -11.85 4.53
C ARG A 141 15.00 -11.21 3.94
N PHE A 142 15.71 -10.43 4.76
CA PHE A 142 17.02 -9.84 4.47
C PHE A 142 18.03 -10.18 5.59
N ASP A 143 19.33 -10.01 5.32
CA ASP A 143 20.37 -10.47 6.25
C ASP A 143 20.31 -9.76 7.61
N ILE A 144 20.82 -10.45 8.63
CA ILE A 144 20.92 -9.93 10.00
C ILE A 144 21.82 -8.68 10.01
N GLY A 145 21.41 -7.66 10.78
CA GLY A 145 22.10 -6.38 10.89
C GLY A 145 21.91 -5.43 9.69
N LYS A 146 21.14 -5.84 8.68
CA LYS A 146 20.70 -4.94 7.60
C LYS A 146 19.48 -4.16 8.05
N ARG A 147 19.42 -2.94 7.54
CA ARG A 147 18.31 -2.01 7.73
C ARG A 147 17.62 -1.73 6.42
N VAL A 148 16.31 -1.62 6.49
CA VAL A 148 15.46 -1.24 5.37
C VAL A 148 14.44 -0.23 5.85
N LEU A 149 14.14 0.71 5.00
CA LEU A 149 13.09 1.68 5.21
C LEU A 149 11.79 1.12 4.64
N LEU A 150 10.79 1.03 5.50
CA LEU A 150 9.41 0.72 5.19
C LEU A 150 8.64 2.04 5.02
N VAL A 151 8.26 2.34 3.78
CA VAL A 151 7.43 3.50 3.44
C VAL A 151 6.01 3.01 3.19
N GLN A 152 5.06 3.55 3.93
CA GLN A 152 3.65 3.27 3.78
C GLN A 152 2.91 4.55 3.39
N ALA A 153 1.94 4.43 2.49
CA ALA A 153 0.99 5.50 2.20
C ALA A 153 -0.43 4.99 2.40
N TYR A 154 -1.26 5.84 2.98
CA TYR A 154 -2.67 5.60 3.23
C TYR A 154 -3.45 6.72 2.57
N THR A 155 -4.32 6.35 1.65
CA THR A 155 -5.17 7.30 0.93
C THR A 155 -6.58 6.75 0.88
N ILE A 156 -7.56 7.61 1.13
CA ILE A 156 -8.97 7.26 0.95
C ILE A 156 -9.32 7.41 -0.52
N ASP A 157 -9.77 6.32 -1.13
CA ASP A 157 -10.19 6.24 -2.53
C ASP A 157 -11.72 6.23 -2.58
N GLN A 158 -12.31 7.33 -3.06
CA GLN A 158 -13.75 7.47 -3.30
C GLN A 158 -14.04 7.40 -4.81
N PRO A 159 -14.37 6.22 -5.36
CA PRO A 159 -14.65 6.08 -6.78
C PRO A 159 -15.96 6.77 -7.17
N ASP A 160 -16.01 7.34 -8.38
CA ASP A 160 -17.18 8.05 -8.89
C ASP A 160 -18.43 7.16 -8.97
N PHE A 161 -18.24 5.88 -9.33
CA PHE A 161 -19.32 4.89 -9.47
C PHE A 161 -19.40 3.92 -8.30
N ARG A 162 -19.91 4.41 -7.17
CA ARG A 162 -20.01 3.65 -5.90
C ARG A 162 -20.85 2.36 -5.96
N VAL A 163 -21.72 2.24 -6.96
CA VAL A 163 -22.53 1.03 -7.20
C VAL A 163 -21.66 -0.18 -7.55
N PHE A 164 -20.49 0.05 -8.18
CA PHE A 164 -19.59 -1.02 -8.61
C PHE A 164 -18.33 -1.16 -7.75
N LEU A 165 -17.87 -0.06 -7.13
CA LEU A 165 -16.71 -0.05 -6.24
C LEU A 165 -17.05 0.73 -4.97
N PRO A 166 -16.99 0.14 -3.76
CA PRO A 166 -17.21 0.89 -2.53
C PRO A 166 -16.02 1.79 -2.21
N ASP A 167 -16.27 2.81 -1.38
CA ASP A 167 -15.20 3.62 -0.79
C ASP A 167 -14.26 2.71 0.01
N ARG A 168 -12.94 2.92 -0.15
CA ARG A 168 -11.93 2.08 0.49
C ARG A 168 -10.71 2.89 0.88
N ILE A 169 -9.98 2.38 1.87
CA ILE A 169 -8.65 2.88 2.22
C ILE A 169 -7.65 2.05 1.41
N VAL A 170 -6.83 2.70 0.60
CA VAL A 170 -5.77 2.06 -0.18
C VAL A 170 -4.47 2.16 0.62
N ASP A 171 -3.96 1.00 1.09
CA ASP A 171 -2.68 0.88 1.76
C ASP A 171 -1.58 0.44 0.78
N THR A 172 -0.60 1.30 0.56
CA THR A 172 0.57 0.96 -0.25
C THR A 172 1.78 0.81 0.66
N ILE A 173 2.55 -0.27 0.47
CA ILE A 173 3.75 -0.56 1.26
C ILE A 173 4.91 -0.83 0.33
N HIS A 174 6.00 -0.08 0.51
CA HIS A 174 7.25 -0.28 -0.22
C HIS A 174 8.45 -0.33 0.72
N LEU A 175 9.36 -1.23 0.42
CA LEU A 175 10.61 -1.39 1.16
C LEU A 175 11.75 -0.93 0.27
N VAL A 176 12.60 -0.05 0.82
CA VAL A 176 13.80 0.45 0.14
C VAL A 176 14.98 0.43 1.11
N SER A 177 16.18 0.18 0.58
CA SER A 177 17.42 0.35 1.34
C SER A 177 17.97 1.75 1.11
N ALA A 178 18.65 2.31 2.12
CA ALA A 178 19.46 3.50 1.94
C ALA A 178 20.55 3.23 0.88
N ARG A 179 20.70 4.15 -0.07
CA ARG A 179 21.58 3.95 -1.24
C ARG A 179 23.02 4.37 -0.97
N TYR A 180 23.21 5.42 -0.20
CA TYR A 180 24.52 6.03 0.04
C TYR A 180 25.03 5.85 1.46
N GLU A 181 24.14 5.56 2.40
CA GLU A 181 24.43 5.37 3.81
C GLU A 181 23.97 3.98 4.27
N ARG A 182 24.43 3.52 5.44
CA ARG A 182 23.98 2.25 6.03
C ARG A 182 22.54 2.32 6.56
N CYS A 183 22.10 3.52 6.95
CA CYS A 183 20.81 3.80 7.56
C CYS A 183 20.41 5.24 7.26
N ILE A 184 19.14 5.55 7.51
CA ILE A 184 18.63 6.92 7.42
C ILE A 184 18.56 7.49 8.83
N ALA A 185 19.38 8.50 9.09
CA ALA A 185 19.38 9.21 10.36
C ALA A 185 18.11 10.06 10.49
N PHE A 186 17.37 9.87 11.57
CA PHE A 186 16.16 10.64 11.89
C PHE A 186 16.33 11.35 13.22
N SER A 187 16.02 12.64 13.28
CA SER A 187 16.06 13.42 14.53
C SER A 187 14.79 14.25 14.68
N PRO A 188 13.87 13.85 15.57
CA PRO A 188 12.60 14.57 15.77
C PRO A 188 12.79 15.93 16.45
N THR A 189 13.77 16.05 17.34
CA THR A 189 14.03 17.25 18.16
C THR A 189 15.24 18.06 17.72
N GLY A 190 16.04 17.55 16.76
CA GLY A 190 17.30 18.17 16.36
C GLY A 190 18.52 17.75 17.20
N ASP A 191 18.33 16.79 18.11
CA ASP A 191 19.38 16.13 18.89
C ASP A 191 20.05 15.00 18.07
N ASP A 192 20.92 14.22 18.71
CA ASP A 192 21.57 13.05 18.10
C ASP A 192 20.54 12.16 17.39
N PRO A 193 20.80 11.74 16.13
CA PRO A 193 19.84 10.98 15.36
C PRO A 193 19.59 9.59 15.95
N ASP A 194 18.32 9.17 15.95
CA ASP A 194 17.88 7.90 16.48
C ASP A 194 18.49 6.74 15.69
N GLY A 195 19.25 5.91 16.42
CA GLY A 195 19.70 4.60 15.97
C GLY A 195 20.68 4.58 14.80
N CYS A 196 21.02 5.69 14.15
CA CYS A 196 21.88 5.75 12.97
C CYS A 196 23.03 6.75 13.15
N VAL A 197 24.28 6.25 13.19
CA VAL A 197 25.48 7.10 13.27
C VAL A 197 25.98 7.41 11.86
N LEU A 198 25.87 8.67 11.43
CA LEU A 198 26.38 9.11 10.12
C LEU A 198 27.91 9.17 10.11
N ALA A 199 28.53 8.68 9.04
CA ALA A 199 29.98 8.73 8.85
C ALA A 199 30.44 10.18 8.62
N GLY A 200 30.75 10.89 9.71
CA GLY A 200 31.18 12.30 9.69
C GLY A 200 30.60 13.15 10.81
N GLY A 201 29.60 12.65 11.54
CA GLY A 201 29.17 13.24 12.80
C GLY A 201 30.12 12.83 13.91
N SER A 202 30.67 13.79 14.65
CA SER A 202 31.28 13.53 15.96
C SER A 202 30.16 13.12 16.93
N GLY A 203 29.70 11.88 16.80
CA GLY A 203 28.82 11.24 17.77
C GLY A 203 29.69 10.80 18.95
N SER A 204 29.56 11.50 20.07
CA SER A 204 30.04 11.02 21.36
C SER A 204 29.26 9.75 21.69
N GLY A 205 29.78 8.60 21.31
CA GLY A 205 29.21 7.31 21.66
C GLY A 205 29.18 7.14 23.17
N SER A 206 28.00 7.28 23.78
CA SER A 206 27.75 6.69 25.11
C SER A 206 27.38 5.22 24.95
N GLY A 207 28.31 4.46 24.37
CA GLY A 207 28.32 3.01 24.46
C GLY A 207 29.24 2.63 25.61
N THR A 208 28.70 2.57 26.82
CA THR A 208 29.36 1.91 27.95
C THR A 208 29.40 0.41 27.68
N THR A 209 30.48 -0.04 27.04
CA THR A 209 30.93 -1.43 27.17
C THR A 209 32.27 -1.40 27.89
N ASP A 210 32.19 -1.51 29.22
CA ASP A 210 33.32 -1.97 30.03
C ASP A 210 33.66 -3.40 29.60
N GLU A 211 34.62 -3.56 28.70
CA GLU A 211 35.40 -4.80 28.58
C GLU A 211 36.80 -4.55 29.13
N PRO A 212 37.18 -5.18 30.26
CA PRO A 212 38.56 -5.13 30.74
C PRO A 212 39.43 -6.07 29.90
N LEU A 213 40.38 -5.48 29.17
CA LEU A 213 41.57 -6.15 28.68
C LEU A 213 42.29 -6.84 29.85
N SER A 214 42.20 -8.16 29.92
CA SER A 214 43.13 -9.00 30.69
C SER A 214 44.01 -9.76 29.71
N GLY A 215 45.32 -9.49 29.82
CA GLY A 215 46.34 -10.11 29.03
C GLY A 215 46.49 -11.60 29.32
N ILE A 216 46.92 -12.34 28.31
CA ILE A 216 47.51 -13.65 28.47
C ILE A 216 48.87 -13.60 27.76
N ASP A 217 49.88 -13.25 28.54
CA ASP A 217 51.25 -13.75 28.37
C ASP A 217 51.38 -14.95 29.30
N SER A 218 51.60 -16.14 28.73
CA SER A 218 52.43 -17.26 29.21
C SER A 218 52.34 -18.42 28.22
#